data_AF-A0A0J6UR60-F1
#
_entry.id   AF-A0A0J6UR60-F1
#
_cell.length_a   1.000
_cell.length_b   1.000
_cell.length_c   1.000
_cell.angle_alpha   90.00
_cell.angle_beta   90.00
_cell.angle_gamma   90.00
#
_symmetry.space_group_name_H-M   'P 1'
#
loop_
_entity.id
_entity.type
_entity.pdbx_description
1 polymer ?
#
loop_
_entity_poly.entity_id
_entity_poly.type
_entity_poly.pdbx_seq_one_letter_code
_entity_poly.pdbx_strand_id
1 'polypeptide(L)'
;MSETTTRWPFTWDPPAILTRTGECLVPSDMSWRRAYQITAAGLGTVEPNQHRWLGRLLLNDAGRAASGISHAQERESGRVPAAGGTR
;
A
#
# COMPACT_ATOMS: atom_id res chain seq x y z
N MET A 1 14.54 -18.02 -5.90
CA MET A 1 13.65 -16.99 -6.46
C MET A 1 13.93 -15.74 -5.66
N SER A 2 14.57 -14.73 -6.27
CA SER A 2 14.95 -13.52 -5.55
C SER A 2 13.68 -12.76 -5.17
N GLU A 3 13.36 -12.69 -3.89
CA GLU A 3 12.37 -11.74 -3.37
C GLU A 3 12.94 -10.34 -3.63
N THR A 4 12.66 -9.76 -4.79
CA THR A 4 12.81 -8.33 -5.01
C THR A 4 11.79 -7.65 -4.13
N THR A 5 12.16 -7.44 -2.86
CA THR A 5 11.42 -6.56 -1.96
C THR A 5 11.47 -5.17 -2.58
N THR A 6 10.43 -4.80 -3.32
CA THR A 6 10.23 -3.42 -3.76
C THR A 6 10.27 -2.59 -2.49
N ARG A 7 11.23 -1.68 -2.38
CA ARG A 7 11.35 -0.73 -1.27
C ARG A 7 11.10 0.66 -1.80
N TRP A 8 10.63 1.55 -0.94
CA TRP A 8 10.55 2.97 -1.29
C TRP A 8 11.91 3.49 -1.75
N PRO A 9 11.99 4.22 -2.89
CA PRO A 9 13.25 4.78 -3.39
C PRO A 9 13.71 6.01 -2.59
N PHE A 10 13.05 6.32 -1.47
CA PHE A 10 13.30 7.47 -0.62
C PHE A 10 12.93 7.17 0.83
N THR A 11 13.56 7.88 1.75
CA THR A 11 13.23 7.79 3.18
C THR A 11 11.95 8.57 3.47
N TRP A 12 10.97 7.92 4.11
CA TRP A 12 9.83 8.55 4.79
C TRP A 12 9.05 7.55 5.63
N ASP A 13 8.17 8.12 6.44
CA ASP A 13 7.08 7.43 7.11
C ASP A 13 5.76 7.66 6.34
N PRO A 14 5.23 6.64 5.64
CA PRO A 14 3.96 6.77 4.92
C PRO A 14 2.78 6.93 5.89
N PRO A 15 1.75 7.75 5.56
CA PRO A 15 0.55 7.85 6.39
C PRO A 15 -0.09 6.47 6.63
N ALA A 16 -0.53 6.21 7.86
CA ALA A 16 -1.13 4.91 8.22
C ALA A 16 -2.34 4.53 7.34
N ILE A 17 -3.10 5.53 6.86
CA ILE A 17 -4.19 5.28 5.93
C ILE A 17 -3.67 4.72 4.60
N LEU A 18 -2.57 5.28 4.08
CA LEU A 18 -1.95 4.85 2.83
C LEU A 18 -1.43 3.42 2.93
N THR A 19 -0.79 3.05 4.03
CA THR A 19 -0.30 1.67 4.25
C THR A 19 -1.40 0.66 4.55
N ARG A 20 -2.62 1.11 4.88
CA ARG A 20 -3.74 0.21 5.18
C ARG A 20 -4.64 -0.01 3.97
N THR A 21 -4.95 1.05 3.22
CA THR A 21 -5.92 1.02 2.11
C THR A 21 -5.24 1.06 0.75
N GLY A 22 -3.97 1.52 0.70
CA GLY A 22 -3.27 1.85 -0.53
C GLY A 22 -3.75 3.15 -1.16
N GLU A 23 -4.40 4.02 -0.40
CA GLU A 23 -4.85 5.33 -0.87
C GLU A 23 -4.84 6.39 0.24
N CYS A 24 -4.71 7.65 -0.14
CA CYS A 24 -4.81 8.77 0.80
C CYS A 24 -5.24 10.07 0.11
N LEU A 25 -5.70 11.05 0.90
CA LEU A 25 -6.07 12.37 0.41
C LEU A 25 -4.87 13.31 0.38
N VAL A 26 -4.86 14.19 -0.63
CA VAL A 26 -3.83 15.21 -0.84
C VAL A 26 -4.53 16.56 -0.93
N PRO A 27 -4.12 17.61 -0.18
CA PRO A 27 -2.99 17.65 0.73
C PRO A 27 -3.30 17.17 2.17
N SER A 28 -4.51 16.68 2.45
CA SER A 28 -4.99 16.43 3.83
C SER A 28 -4.15 15.40 4.61
N ASP A 29 -3.91 14.22 4.02
CA ASP A 29 -3.11 13.16 4.67
C ASP A 29 -1.63 13.22 4.26
N MET A 30 -1.33 13.85 3.11
CA MET A 30 0.00 13.94 2.55
C MET A 30 0.15 15.18 1.67
N SER A 31 1.32 15.83 1.70
CA SER A 31 1.61 16.95 0.79
C SER A 31 1.61 16.57 -0.71
N TRP A 32 1.22 17.52 -1.56
CA TRP A 32 1.32 17.40 -3.03
C TRP A 32 2.72 17.02 -3.51
N ARG A 33 3.76 17.63 -2.93
CA ARG A 33 5.16 17.31 -3.25
C ARG A 33 5.44 15.82 -3.10
N ARG A 34 4.94 15.19 -2.03
CA ARG A 34 5.19 13.77 -1.78
C ARG A 34 4.36 12.87 -2.69
N ALA A 35 3.10 13.23 -2.92
CA ALA A 35 2.25 12.53 -3.90
C ALA A 35 2.91 12.52 -5.29
N TYR A 36 3.47 13.65 -5.74
CA TYR A 36 4.20 13.71 -7.01
C TYR A 36 5.48 12.88 -7.03
N GLN A 37 6.22 12.77 -5.92
CA GLN A 37 7.39 11.88 -5.84
C GLN A 37 6.99 10.40 -6.00
N ILE A 38 5.87 9.99 -5.40
CA ILE A 38 5.35 8.63 -5.49
C ILE A 38 4.90 8.34 -6.94
N THR A 39 4.18 9.28 -7.56
CA THR A 39 3.75 9.14 -8.96
C THR A 39 4.93 9.15 -9.93
N ALA A 40 5.92 10.02 -9.73
CA ALA A 40 7.14 10.06 -10.55
C ALA A 40 7.98 8.79 -10.40
N ALA A 41 7.95 8.13 -9.24
CA ALA A 41 8.56 6.83 -9.02
C ALA A 41 7.76 5.66 -9.64
N GLY A 42 6.61 5.92 -10.25
CA GLY A 42 5.74 4.89 -10.83
C GLY A 42 5.07 4.00 -9.78
N LEU A 43 4.90 4.48 -8.55
CA LEU A 43 4.35 3.72 -7.42
C LEU A 43 2.86 4.03 -7.14
N GLY A 44 2.26 4.95 -7.90
CA GLY A 44 0.85 5.31 -7.77
C GLY A 44 0.43 6.43 -8.72
N THR A 45 -0.86 6.74 -8.72
CA THR A 45 -1.47 7.81 -9.51
C THR A 45 -2.20 8.78 -8.60
N VAL A 46 -2.26 10.06 -8.98
CA VAL A 46 -3.11 11.03 -8.30
C VAL A 46 -4.32 11.31 -9.17
N GLU A 47 -5.50 10.99 -8.64
CA GLU A 47 -6.78 11.29 -9.28
C GLU A 47 -7.35 12.61 -8.73
N PRO A 48 -8.02 13.40 -9.58
CA PRO A 48 -8.80 14.55 -9.11
C PRO A 48 -9.93 14.06 -8.21
N ASN A 49 -10.06 14.65 -7.02
CA ASN A 49 -11.18 14.37 -6.12
C ASN A 49 -12.37 15.32 -6.43
N GLN A 50 -13.52 15.09 -5.82
CA GLN A 50 -14.73 15.92 -5.98
C GLN A 50 -14.48 17.41 -5.68
N HIS A 51 -13.45 17.72 -4.88
CA HIS A 51 -13.00 19.08 -4.63
C HIS A 51 -11.78 19.43 -5.47
N ARG A 52 -11.83 20.58 -6.16
CA ARG A 52 -10.80 21.08 -7.10
C ARG A 52 -9.40 21.22 -6.52
N TRP A 53 -9.30 21.32 -5.19
CA TRP A 53 -8.07 21.54 -4.42
C TRP A 53 -7.61 20.26 -3.70
N LEU A 54 -8.37 19.17 -3.81
CA LEU A 54 -8.07 17.87 -3.24
C LEU A 54 -7.77 16.85 -4.34
N GLY A 55 -6.67 16.12 -4.16
CA GLY A 55 -6.34 14.93 -4.93
C GLY A 55 -6.53 13.68 -4.08
N ARG A 56 -6.65 12.54 -4.75
CA ARG A 56 -6.57 11.22 -4.11
C ARG A 56 -5.39 10.48 -4.72
N LEU A 57 -4.40 10.15 -3.91
CA LEU A 57 -3.31 9.28 -4.31
C LEU A 57 -3.77 7.83 -4.17
N LEU A 58 -3.56 7.03 -5.21
CA LEU A 58 -3.83 5.60 -5.26
C LEU A 58 -2.53 4.87 -5.57
N LEU A 59 -2.13 3.94 -4.70
CA LEU A 59 -0.97 3.08 -4.94
C LEU A 59 -1.33 1.96 -5.91
N ASN A 60 -0.44 1.72 -6.86
CA ASN A 60 -0.47 0.53 -7.70
C ASN A 60 0.18 -0.66 -6.97
N ASP A 61 0.24 -1.82 -7.62
CA ASP A 61 0.80 -3.03 -7.02
C ASP A 61 2.25 -2.85 -6.55
N ALA A 62 3.06 -2.09 -7.29
CA ALA A 62 4.44 -1.78 -6.90
C ALA A 62 4.50 -0.89 -5.64
N GLY A 63 3.66 0.14 -5.56
CA GLY A 63 3.55 0.99 -4.37
C GLY A 63 2.98 0.26 -3.16
N ARG A 64 2.02 -0.64 -3.37
CA ARG A 64 1.47 -1.51 -2.33
C ARG A 64 2.53 -2.46 -1.78
N ALA A 65 3.27 -3.13 -2.66
CA ALA A 65 4.41 -3.97 -2.28
C ALA A 65 5.47 -3.16 -1.51
N ALA A 66 5.80 -1.94 -1.98
CA ALA A 66 6.74 -1.03 -1.31
C ALA A 66 6.29 -0.59 0.08
N SER A 67 4.97 -0.54 0.30
CA SER A 67 4.36 -0.18 1.59
C SER A 67 4.22 -1.35 2.55
N GLY A 68 4.54 -2.58 2.12
CA GLY A 68 4.23 -3.78 2.89
C GLY A 68 2.74 -4.14 2.88
N ILE A 69 1.95 -3.58 1.96
CA ILE A 69 0.58 -4.02 1.67
C ILE A 69 0.70 -5.30 0.85
N SER A 70 1.01 -6.40 1.53
CA SER A 70 0.88 -7.73 0.96
C SER A 70 -0.59 -8.13 1.03
N HIS A 71 -1.09 -8.85 0.02
CA HIS A 71 -2.32 -9.65 0.07
C HIS A 71 -2.21 -10.80 1.12
N ALA A 72 -1.69 -10.51 2.31
CA ALA A 72 -1.45 -11.46 3.38
C ALA A 72 -2.69 -11.66 4.27
N GLN A 73 -3.83 -11.02 3.98
CA GLN A 73 -5.06 -11.24 4.74
C GLN A 73 -5.86 -12.50 4.37
N GLU A 74 -5.49 -13.27 3.34
CA GLU A 74 -6.25 -14.47 2.95
C GLU A 74 -5.62 -15.83 3.30
N ARG A 75 -4.48 -15.87 4.03
CA ARG A 75 -3.86 -17.17 4.39
C ARG A 75 -3.79 -17.48 5.88
N GLU A 76 -4.56 -16.79 6.70
CA GLU A 76 -4.76 -17.15 8.11
C GLU A 76 -6.24 -17.30 8.47
N SER A 77 -6.99 -17.99 7.60
CA SER A 77 -8.29 -18.54 7.95
C SER A 77 -8.28 -20.03 7.65
N GLY A 78 -8.02 -20.85 8.68
CA GLY A 78 -8.50 -22.23 8.71
C GLY A 78 -7.50 -23.38 8.61
N ARG A 79 -6.20 -23.23 8.92
CA ARG A 79 -5.36 -24.41 9.20
C ARG A 79 -5.66 -24.92 10.61
N VAL A 80 -6.67 -25.77 10.75
CA VAL A 80 -6.82 -26.64 11.93
C VAL A 80 -6.08 -27.95 11.64
N PRO A 81 -4.98 -28.28 12.32
CA PRO A 81 -4.48 -29.64 12.37
C PRO A 81 -5.11 -30.34 13.59
N ALA A 82 -5.99 -31.30 13.35
CA ALA A 82 -6.27 -32.37 14.31
C ALA A 82 -6.26 -33.67 13.51
N ALA A 83 -5.06 -34.22 13.26
CA ALA A 83 -4.50 -35.27 14.09
C ALA A 83 -5.44 -36.48 14.12
N GLY A 84 -5.16 -37.45 13.24
CA GLY A 84 -5.62 -38.81 13.40
C GLY A 84 -5.19 -39.32 14.78
N GLY A 85 -6.18 -39.66 15.59
CA GLY A 85 -6.04 -40.38 16.84
C GLY A 85 -6.70 -41.73 16.69
N THR A 86 -5.87 -42.75 16.53
CA THR A 86 -6.15 -44.18 16.65
C THR A 86 -7.15 -44.54 17.75
N ARG A 87 -8.17 -45.33 17.42
CA ARG A 87 -8.47 -46.64 18.02
C ARG A 87 -9.56 -47.37 17.26
#